data_AF-A0A249KUV0-F1
#
_entry.id   AF-A0A249KUV0-F1
#
_cell.length_a   1.000
_cell.length_b   1.000
_cell.length_c   1.000
_cell.angle_alpha   90.00
_cell.angle_beta   90.00
_cell.angle_gamma   90.00
#
_symmetry.space_group_name_H-M   'P 1'
#
loop_
_entity.id
_entity.type
_entity.pdbx_description
1 polymer ?
#
loop_
_entity_poly.entity_id
_entity_poly.type
_entity_poly.pdbx_seq_one_letter_code
_entity_poly.pdbx_strand_id
1 'polypeptide(L)'
;MPELSESEIRSFQQARGLSVTGLVDEVTARALEEAQWKLGDRSLNLQEPPLMRGDDVAALQSRLTEMGFDCGRVDGIYGPRTELAVKDFQKSVGATADGKCGPATIIALIRLTKIVSGGAPSILRESANQKNRGPALANKTIVLNPDGDDPLVYDVAVRTEGRLLALGASVFLTRGATNNPSEKERIAFTNNSNADLMISLHEDSYKNENAHGAATYFYGSEAHGVHSIVGERFASLVQREICARTDFANCRTHAMTWDLLRLTKAPAVRIDLGYKTNPGDIGRMSRPDFRDVIAEALVIAIQRLYLAAEDDAKTGTLRISDLRKAGIRR
;
A
#
# COMPACT_ATOMS: atom_id res chain seq x y z
N MET A 1 5.51 21.87 24.01
CA MET A 1 4.30 21.02 23.91
C MET A 1 4.22 20.25 25.21
N PRO A 2 3.05 20.14 25.88
CA PRO A 2 2.93 19.26 27.04
C PRO A 2 3.40 17.85 26.63
N GLU A 3 4.09 17.15 27.54
CA GLU A 3 4.46 15.75 27.32
C GLU A 3 3.17 14.95 27.13
N LEU A 4 2.95 14.44 25.92
CA LEU A 4 1.82 13.55 25.62
C LEU A 4 2.01 12.27 26.43
N SER A 5 0.95 11.84 27.12
CA SER A 5 0.96 10.55 27.82
C SER A 5 1.04 9.39 26.82
N GLU A 6 1.53 8.23 27.27
CA GLU A 6 1.61 7.02 26.44
C GLU A 6 0.23 6.65 25.84
N SER A 7 -0.85 6.81 26.60
CA SER A 7 -2.21 6.53 26.12
C SER A 7 -2.66 7.50 25.02
N GLU A 8 -2.27 8.77 25.11
CA GLU A 8 -2.57 9.76 24.06
C GLU A 8 -1.78 9.45 22.79
N ILE A 9 -0.51 9.06 22.91
CA ILE A 9 0.32 8.65 21.77
C ILE A 9 -0.26 7.41 21.10
N ARG A 10 -0.65 6.39 21.88
CA ARG A 10 -1.30 5.17 21.35
C ARG A 10 -2.60 5.50 20.62
N SER A 11 -3.42 6.36 21.20
CA SER A 11 -4.70 6.78 20.60
C SER A 11 -4.47 7.53 19.29
N PHE A 12 -3.46 8.41 19.25
CA PHE A 12 -3.06 9.11 18.04
C PHE A 12 -2.55 8.13 16.96
N GLN A 13 -1.63 7.24 17.32
CA GLN A 13 -1.10 6.23 16.39
C GLN A 13 -2.22 5.37 15.80
N GLN A 14 -3.15 4.90 16.64
CA GLN A 14 -4.30 4.12 16.22
C GLN A 14 -5.20 4.91 15.26
N ALA A 15 -5.57 6.14 15.61
CA ALA A 15 -6.42 7.00 14.78
C ALA A 15 -5.78 7.36 13.42
N ARG A 16 -4.44 7.34 13.36
CA ARG A 16 -3.67 7.68 12.16
C ARG A 16 -3.28 6.46 11.33
N GLY A 17 -3.58 5.23 11.79
CA GLY A 17 -3.18 4.00 11.10
C GLY A 17 -1.67 3.78 11.11
N LEU A 18 -1.01 4.18 12.20
CA LEU A 18 0.41 3.94 12.47
C LEU A 18 0.59 2.71 13.36
N SER A 19 1.84 2.22 13.45
CA SER A 19 2.19 1.20 14.43
C SER A 19 1.96 1.73 15.85
N VAL A 20 1.12 1.03 16.63
CA VAL A 20 0.73 1.46 17.98
C VAL A 20 1.80 1.05 19.01
N THR A 21 2.90 1.79 19.04
CA THR A 21 4.03 1.55 19.95
C THR A 21 3.87 2.23 21.30
N GLY A 22 3.14 3.37 21.34
CA GLY A 22 3.10 4.29 22.47
C GLY A 22 4.34 5.18 22.61
N LEU A 23 5.27 5.11 21.66
CA LEU A 23 6.50 5.90 21.62
C LEU A 23 6.44 6.91 20.46
N VAL A 24 7.03 8.09 20.66
CA VAL A 24 7.21 9.08 19.60
C VAL A 24 8.49 8.76 18.84
N ASP A 25 8.41 7.80 17.92
CA ASP A 25 9.45 7.51 16.93
C ASP A 25 9.44 8.54 15.78
N GLU A 26 10.39 8.44 14.84
CA GLU A 26 10.48 9.36 13.69
C GLU A 26 9.18 9.42 12.87
N VAL A 27 8.51 8.27 12.71
CA VAL A 27 7.25 8.16 11.96
C VAL A 27 6.12 8.88 12.70
N THR A 28 6.01 8.66 14.01
CA THR A 28 4.99 9.29 14.86
C THR A 28 5.24 10.79 15.01
N ALA A 29 6.48 11.22 15.20
CA ALA A 29 6.87 12.62 15.27
C ALA A 29 6.47 13.36 13.98
N ARG A 30 6.81 12.79 12.83
CA ARG A 30 6.42 13.35 11.53
C ARG A 30 4.91 13.39 11.34
N ALA A 31 4.19 12.35 11.73
CA ALA A 31 2.72 12.33 11.64
C ALA A 31 2.07 13.40 12.54
N LEU A 32 2.66 13.69 13.71
CA LEU A 32 2.25 14.78 14.59
C LEU A 32 2.50 16.15 13.95
N GLU A 33 3.66 16.36 13.31
CA GLU A 33 3.96 17.58 12.56
C GLU A 33 2.99 17.77 11.38
N GLU A 34 2.72 16.71 10.62
CA GLU A 34 1.78 16.71 9.50
C GLU A 34 0.35 17.04 9.95
N ALA A 35 -0.05 16.59 11.15
CA ALA A 35 -1.37 16.83 11.74
C ALA A 35 -1.60 18.28 12.22
N GLN A 36 -0.55 19.09 12.35
CA GLN A 36 -0.67 20.48 12.81
C GLN A 36 -1.30 21.40 11.75
N TRP A 37 -1.22 21.02 10.47
CA TRP A 37 -1.59 21.88 9.37
C TRP A 37 -2.96 21.53 8.81
N LYS A 38 -3.86 22.51 8.78
CA LYS A 38 -5.14 22.41 8.08
C LYS A 38 -5.08 23.17 6.76
N LEU A 39 -5.87 22.71 5.78
CA LEU A 39 -5.95 23.36 4.48
C LEU A 39 -6.41 24.82 4.64
N GLY A 40 -5.49 25.75 4.38
CA GLY A 40 -5.70 27.19 4.58
C GLY A 40 -4.71 27.85 5.52
N ASP A 41 -4.04 27.07 6.38
CA ASP A 41 -3.12 27.61 7.39
C ASP A 41 -1.81 28.13 6.78
N ARG A 42 -1.41 27.58 5.63
CA ARG A 42 -0.22 28.00 4.87
C ARG A 42 -0.42 27.86 3.37
N SER A 43 0.41 28.56 2.60
CA SER A 43 0.44 28.47 1.14
C SER A 43 1.16 27.20 0.69
N LEU A 44 0.50 26.37 -0.13
CA LEU A 44 1.07 25.10 -0.61
C LEU A 44 1.61 25.27 -2.03
N ASN A 45 2.83 24.79 -2.28
CA ASN A 45 3.48 24.88 -3.57
C ASN A 45 4.57 23.81 -3.71
N LEU A 46 4.98 23.57 -4.95
CA LEU A 46 6.11 22.68 -5.24
C LEU A 46 7.42 23.37 -4.82
N GLN A 47 8.19 22.69 -3.97
CA GLN A 47 9.48 23.15 -3.45
C GLN A 47 10.58 22.16 -3.82
N GLU A 48 11.84 22.60 -3.73
CA GLU A 48 12.96 21.66 -3.76
C GLU A 48 12.88 20.71 -2.55
N PRO A 49 13.36 19.46 -2.66
CA PRO A 49 13.31 18.51 -1.56
C PRO A 49 13.90 19.08 -0.25
N PRO A 50 13.26 18.87 0.91
CA PRO A 50 12.07 18.05 1.11
C PRO A 50 10.78 18.70 0.60
N LEU A 51 9.96 17.91 -0.10
CA LEU A 51 8.65 18.35 -0.57
C LEU A 51 7.74 18.71 0.62
N MET A 52 6.86 19.69 0.42
CA MET A 52 5.84 20.02 1.41
C MET A 52 4.95 18.81 1.65
N ARG A 53 4.67 18.54 2.93
CA ARG A 53 3.80 17.44 3.36
C ARG A 53 2.96 17.84 4.56
N GLY A 54 1.79 17.22 4.69
CA GLY A 54 0.85 17.49 5.78
C GLY A 54 -0.59 17.11 5.46
N ASP A 55 -1.43 17.18 6.49
CA ASP A 55 -2.88 16.94 6.35
C ASP A 55 -3.55 18.00 5.47
N ASP A 56 -3.00 19.20 5.45
CA ASP A 56 -3.40 20.28 4.55
C ASP A 56 -3.20 19.91 3.07
N VAL A 57 -2.08 19.26 2.75
CA VAL A 57 -1.80 18.74 1.40
C VAL A 57 -2.73 17.57 1.07
N ALA A 58 -2.94 16.63 2.00
CA ALA A 58 -3.85 15.51 1.79
C ALA A 58 -5.29 15.99 1.56
N ALA A 59 -5.74 16.99 2.32
CA ALA A 59 -7.06 17.61 2.15
C ALA A 59 -7.18 18.33 0.80
N LEU A 60 -6.13 19.00 0.32
CA LEU A 60 -6.10 19.60 -1.01
C LEU A 60 -6.23 18.53 -2.10
N GLN A 61 -5.41 17.48 -2.03
CA GLN A 61 -5.41 16.36 -2.99
C GLN A 61 -6.78 15.66 -3.04
N SER A 62 -7.40 15.41 -1.88
CA SER A 62 -8.72 14.81 -1.80
C SER A 62 -9.78 15.67 -2.50
N ARG A 63 -9.84 16.97 -2.19
CA ARG A 63 -10.79 17.91 -2.83
C ARG A 63 -10.59 18.04 -4.34
N LEU A 64 -9.33 18.11 -4.79
CA LEU A 64 -9.02 18.16 -6.22
C LEU A 64 -9.48 16.87 -6.92
N THR A 65 -9.24 15.72 -6.30
CA THR A 65 -9.65 14.42 -6.83
C THR A 65 -11.17 14.29 -6.92
N GLU A 66 -11.90 14.72 -5.90
CA GLU A 66 -13.37 14.76 -5.88
C GLU A 66 -13.93 15.60 -7.03
N MET A 67 -13.25 16.70 -7.37
CA MET A 67 -13.61 17.58 -8.50
C MET A 67 -13.11 17.07 -9.85
N GLY A 68 -12.41 15.93 -9.91
CA GLY A 68 -11.94 15.33 -11.14
C GLY A 68 -10.58 15.83 -11.62
N PHE A 69 -9.82 16.58 -10.83
CA PHE A 69 -8.42 16.89 -11.11
C PHE A 69 -7.53 15.74 -10.62
N ASP A 70 -6.49 15.39 -11.37
CA ASP A 70 -5.67 14.21 -11.08
C ASP A 70 -4.37 14.57 -10.35
N CYS A 71 -4.40 14.52 -9.02
CA CYS A 71 -3.18 14.64 -8.20
C CYS A 71 -2.46 13.30 -7.99
N GLY A 72 -2.95 12.20 -8.54
CA GLY A 72 -2.52 10.85 -8.15
C GLY A 72 -3.18 10.40 -6.85
N ARG A 73 -2.54 9.45 -6.15
CA ARG A 73 -3.02 8.99 -4.85
C ARG A 73 -2.87 10.11 -3.82
N VAL A 74 -3.85 10.27 -2.94
CA VAL A 74 -3.74 11.18 -1.80
C VAL A 74 -2.69 10.60 -0.86
N ASP A 75 -1.48 11.14 -0.88
CA ASP A 75 -0.34 10.71 -0.06
C ASP A 75 0.08 11.77 0.97
N GLY A 76 -0.51 12.97 0.87
CA GLY A 76 -0.17 14.11 1.70
C GLY A 76 1.12 14.81 1.28
N ILE A 77 1.64 14.57 0.07
CA ILE A 77 2.88 15.17 -0.45
C ILE A 77 2.60 16.07 -1.64
N TYR A 78 3.11 17.31 -1.58
CA TYR A 78 2.97 18.28 -2.65
C TYR A 78 4.03 18.04 -3.72
N GLY A 79 3.79 17.04 -4.56
CA GLY A 79 4.65 16.70 -5.70
C GLY A 79 4.22 17.36 -7.02
N PRO A 80 4.95 17.08 -8.12
CA PRO A 80 4.66 17.63 -9.44
C PRO A 80 3.24 17.35 -9.96
N ARG A 81 2.65 16.18 -9.63
CA ARG A 81 1.26 15.87 -10.00
C ARG A 81 0.25 16.72 -9.25
N THR A 82 0.49 16.97 -7.96
CA THR A 82 -0.34 17.89 -7.17
C THR A 82 -0.26 19.31 -7.73
N GLU A 83 0.93 19.78 -8.10
CA GLU A 83 1.11 21.09 -8.74
C GLU A 83 0.34 21.19 -10.07
N LEU A 84 0.45 20.17 -10.92
CA LEU A 84 -0.29 20.12 -12.19
C LEU A 84 -1.81 20.16 -11.97
N ALA A 85 -2.32 19.37 -11.02
CA ALA A 85 -3.73 19.36 -10.67
C ALA A 85 -4.21 20.73 -10.16
N VAL A 86 -3.38 21.44 -9.38
CA VAL A 86 -3.68 22.80 -8.94
C VAL A 86 -3.69 23.78 -10.12
N LYS A 87 -2.74 23.68 -11.06
CA LYS A 87 -2.72 24.51 -12.27
C LYS A 87 -3.99 24.29 -13.10
N ASP A 88 -4.42 23.05 -13.28
CA ASP A 88 -5.61 22.73 -14.06
C ASP A 88 -6.89 23.20 -13.36
N PHE A 89 -6.97 23.06 -12.03
CA PHE A 89 -8.03 23.66 -11.24
C PHE A 89 -8.08 25.18 -11.40
N GLN A 90 -6.93 25.86 -11.26
CA GLN A 90 -6.83 27.31 -11.42
C GLN A 90 -7.30 27.78 -12.79
N LYS A 91 -6.91 27.09 -13.87
CA LYS A 91 -7.41 27.36 -15.23
C LYS A 91 -8.94 27.23 -15.30
N SER A 92 -9.50 26.17 -14.70
CA SER A 92 -10.95 25.90 -14.75
C SER A 92 -11.79 26.99 -14.08
N VAL A 93 -11.23 27.69 -13.09
CA VAL A 93 -11.89 28.77 -12.35
C VAL A 93 -11.52 30.16 -12.82
N GLY A 94 -10.72 30.28 -13.89
CA GLY A 94 -10.27 31.57 -14.43
C GLY A 94 -9.24 32.30 -13.57
N ALA A 95 -8.52 31.58 -12.71
CA ALA A 95 -7.43 32.12 -11.89
C ALA A 95 -6.07 31.98 -12.60
N THR A 96 -5.06 32.71 -12.12
CA THR A 96 -3.67 32.53 -12.56
C THR A 96 -3.20 31.12 -12.24
N ALA A 97 -2.81 30.37 -13.27
CA ALA A 97 -2.39 28.97 -13.17
C ALA A 97 -0.91 28.83 -12.75
N ASP A 98 -0.56 29.36 -11.59
CA ASP A 98 0.80 29.34 -11.04
C ASP A 98 1.16 28.05 -10.30
N GLY A 99 0.18 27.17 -10.05
CA GLY A 99 0.36 25.93 -9.30
C GLY A 99 0.55 26.15 -7.81
N LYS A 100 0.21 27.33 -7.27
CA LYS A 100 0.30 27.63 -5.84
C LYS A 100 -1.09 27.64 -5.22
N CYS A 101 -1.27 26.85 -4.17
CA CYS A 101 -2.48 26.89 -3.37
C CYS A 101 -2.38 28.01 -2.32
N GLY A 102 -2.59 29.25 -2.77
CA GLY A 102 -2.74 30.41 -1.90
C GLY A 102 -4.21 30.72 -1.56
N PRO A 103 -4.47 31.83 -0.83
CA PRO A 103 -5.82 32.20 -0.38
C PRO A 103 -6.88 32.23 -1.50
N ALA A 104 -6.53 32.76 -2.68
CA ALA A 104 -7.45 32.80 -3.83
C ALA A 104 -7.86 31.39 -4.30
N THR A 105 -6.89 30.48 -4.42
CA THR A 105 -7.13 29.07 -4.78
C THR A 105 -8.00 28.38 -3.74
N ILE A 106 -7.77 28.63 -2.44
CA ILE A 106 -8.55 28.07 -1.34
C ILE A 106 -10.00 28.56 -1.36
N ILE A 107 -10.22 29.86 -1.57
CA ILE A 107 -11.57 30.45 -1.69
C ILE A 107 -12.32 29.80 -2.86
N ALA A 108 -11.66 29.64 -4.01
CA ALA A 108 -12.25 28.97 -5.17
C ALA A 108 -12.60 27.50 -4.88
N LEU A 109 -11.71 26.76 -4.21
CA LEU A 109 -11.95 25.38 -3.79
C LEU A 109 -13.19 25.29 -2.91
N ILE A 110 -13.24 26.05 -1.82
CA ILE A 110 -14.36 26.03 -0.84
C ILE A 110 -15.69 26.36 -1.51
N ARG A 111 -15.71 27.28 -2.48
CA ARG A 111 -16.92 27.64 -3.24
C ARG A 111 -17.43 26.46 -4.07
N LEU A 112 -16.54 25.71 -4.72
CA LEU A 112 -16.89 24.62 -5.63
C LEU A 112 -17.18 23.30 -4.92
N THR A 113 -16.58 23.03 -3.76
CA THR A 113 -16.86 21.81 -2.98
C THR A 113 -18.32 21.70 -2.56
N LYS A 114 -19.01 22.84 -2.38
CA LYS A 114 -20.45 22.86 -2.06
C LYS A 114 -21.35 22.44 -3.22
N ILE A 115 -20.83 22.46 -4.46
CA ILE A 115 -21.58 22.28 -5.69
C ILE A 115 -21.27 20.91 -6.30
N VAL A 116 -20.02 20.49 -6.24
CA VAL A 116 -19.54 19.23 -6.81
C VAL A 116 -19.21 18.29 -5.66
N SER A 117 -20.07 17.31 -5.42
CA SER A 117 -19.83 16.20 -4.49
C SER A 117 -20.36 14.90 -5.11
N GLY A 118 -19.73 13.77 -4.77
CA GLY A 118 -20.30 12.45 -5.09
C GLY A 118 -19.86 11.79 -6.40
N GLY A 119 -18.62 11.99 -6.85
CA GLY A 119 -18.01 11.14 -7.87
C GLY A 119 -16.99 10.18 -7.28
N ALA A 120 -16.72 9.08 -7.98
CA ALA A 120 -15.54 8.23 -7.72
C ALA A 120 -14.51 8.25 -8.87
N PRO A 121 -13.97 9.43 -9.30
CA PRO A 121 -13.01 9.51 -10.40
C PRO A 121 -11.77 8.65 -10.19
N SER A 122 -11.31 8.49 -8.95
CA SER A 122 -10.20 7.60 -8.59
C SER A 122 -10.50 6.14 -8.97
N ILE A 123 -11.69 5.64 -8.60
CA ILE A 123 -12.15 4.29 -8.94
C ILE A 123 -12.23 4.11 -10.46
N LEU A 124 -12.78 5.09 -11.18
CA LEU A 124 -12.89 5.03 -12.64
C LEU A 124 -11.53 5.00 -13.33
N ARG A 125 -10.59 5.84 -12.88
CA ARG A 125 -9.19 5.84 -13.38
C ARG A 125 -8.50 4.53 -13.09
N GLU A 126 -8.65 4.00 -11.88
CA GLU A 126 -8.04 2.73 -11.48
C GLU A 126 -8.62 1.55 -12.27
N SER A 127 -9.93 1.55 -12.49
CA SER A 127 -10.61 0.56 -13.35
C SER A 127 -10.15 0.64 -14.81
N ALA A 128 -9.95 1.86 -15.34
CA ALA A 128 -9.42 2.06 -16.69
C ALA A 128 -7.96 1.59 -16.80
N ASN A 129 -7.12 1.91 -15.81
CA ASN A 129 -5.74 1.44 -15.74
C ASN A 129 -5.66 -0.08 -15.61
N GLN A 130 -6.57 -0.71 -14.86
CA GLN A 130 -6.63 -2.16 -14.72
C GLN A 130 -7.00 -2.84 -16.04
N LYS A 131 -7.99 -2.32 -16.78
CA LYS A 131 -8.34 -2.87 -18.11
C LYS A 131 -7.16 -2.84 -19.08
N ASN A 132 -6.36 -1.77 -19.03
CA ASN A 132 -5.18 -1.63 -19.88
C ASN A 132 -4.01 -2.56 -19.46
N ARG A 133 -4.01 -3.11 -18.24
CA ARG A 133 -2.94 -4.00 -17.76
C ARG A 133 -3.03 -5.41 -18.33
N GLY A 134 -4.17 -5.83 -18.86
CA GLY A 134 -4.37 -7.17 -19.43
C GLY A 134 -4.37 -8.31 -18.39
N PRO A 135 -4.90 -9.50 -18.73
CA PRO A 135 -5.14 -10.57 -17.76
C PRO A 135 -3.91 -11.44 -17.46
N ALA A 136 -2.83 -11.29 -18.22
CA ALA A 136 -1.67 -12.17 -18.11
C ALA A 136 -0.67 -11.65 -17.07
N LEU A 137 -0.15 -12.57 -16.27
CA LEU A 137 0.99 -12.32 -15.38
C LEU A 137 2.29 -12.08 -16.17
N ALA A 138 2.33 -12.54 -17.42
CA ALA A 138 3.44 -12.29 -18.34
C ALA A 138 3.67 -10.79 -18.53
N ASN A 139 4.94 -10.36 -18.43
CA ASN A 139 5.38 -8.95 -18.51
C ASN A 139 4.95 -8.05 -17.34
N LYS A 140 4.51 -8.61 -16.21
CA LYS A 140 4.30 -7.83 -14.98
C LYS A 140 5.58 -7.73 -14.19
N THR A 141 5.88 -6.56 -13.65
CA THR A 141 7.00 -6.36 -12.73
C THR A 141 6.51 -6.45 -11.29
N ILE A 142 6.91 -7.49 -10.56
CA ILE A 142 6.55 -7.70 -9.16
C ILE A 142 7.79 -7.45 -8.30
N VAL A 143 7.66 -6.61 -7.29
CA VAL A 143 8.72 -6.42 -6.29
C VAL A 143 8.35 -7.16 -5.02
N LEU A 144 9.26 -8.01 -4.54
CA LEU A 144 9.14 -8.76 -3.30
C LEU A 144 10.12 -8.17 -2.28
N ASN A 145 9.63 -7.79 -1.11
CA ASN A 145 10.42 -7.29 0.00
C ASN A 145 10.34 -8.25 1.19
N PRO A 146 11.25 -9.23 1.31
CA PRO A 146 11.41 -9.95 2.56
C PRO A 146 11.97 -8.98 3.59
N ASP A 147 11.16 -8.53 4.53
CA ASP A 147 11.57 -7.55 5.52
C ASP A 147 12.41 -8.16 6.63
N GLY A 148 13.23 -7.33 7.27
CA GLY A 148 14.19 -7.75 8.28
C GLY A 148 15.24 -8.73 7.76
N ASP A 149 15.96 -9.36 8.69
CA ASP A 149 17.04 -10.31 8.42
C ASP A 149 16.58 -11.77 8.59
N ASP A 150 15.26 -12.01 8.63
CA ASP A 150 14.71 -13.33 8.90
C ASP A 150 14.92 -14.28 7.69
N PRO A 151 15.58 -15.43 7.88
CA PRO A 151 15.82 -16.39 6.80
C PRO A 151 14.54 -17.11 6.35
N LEU A 152 13.54 -17.29 7.22
CA LEU A 152 12.26 -17.93 6.88
C LEU A 152 11.45 -17.05 5.95
N VAL A 153 11.36 -15.75 6.25
CA VAL A 153 10.71 -14.75 5.39
C VAL A 153 11.43 -14.65 4.04
N TYR A 154 12.76 -14.64 4.04
CA TYR A 154 13.56 -14.65 2.81
C TYR A 154 13.31 -15.91 1.97
N ASP A 155 13.24 -17.09 2.59
CA ASP A 155 12.95 -18.36 1.90
C ASP A 155 11.57 -18.34 1.23
N VAL A 156 10.53 -17.78 1.88
CA VAL A 156 9.22 -17.58 1.25
C VAL A 156 9.31 -16.65 0.04
N ALA A 157 10.09 -15.57 0.13
CA ALA A 157 10.26 -14.63 -0.98
C ALA A 157 10.92 -15.30 -2.19
N VAL A 158 12.02 -16.03 -2.00
CA VAL A 158 12.73 -16.75 -3.07
C VAL A 158 11.85 -17.85 -3.70
N ARG A 159 11.09 -18.58 -2.87
CA ARG A 159 10.10 -19.58 -3.34
C ARG A 159 9.01 -18.95 -4.20
N THR A 160 8.56 -17.76 -3.84
CA THR A 160 7.53 -17.01 -4.57
C THR A 160 8.10 -16.46 -5.86
N GLU A 161 9.30 -15.89 -5.82
CA GLU A 161 10.06 -15.40 -6.97
C GLU A 161 10.22 -16.48 -8.05
N GLY A 162 10.77 -17.65 -7.70
CA GLY A 162 11.00 -18.72 -8.67
C GLY A 162 9.72 -19.20 -9.37
N ARG A 163 8.59 -19.21 -8.66
CA ARG A 163 7.27 -19.57 -9.22
C ARG A 163 6.73 -18.49 -10.15
N LEU A 164 6.87 -17.22 -9.79
CA LEU A 164 6.42 -16.08 -10.60
C LEU A 164 7.27 -15.93 -11.88
N LEU A 165 8.59 -16.12 -11.79
CA LEU A 165 9.49 -16.15 -12.96
C LEU A 165 9.08 -17.26 -13.93
N ALA A 166 8.76 -18.46 -13.41
CA ALA A 166 8.29 -19.57 -14.24
C ALA A 166 6.93 -19.32 -14.92
N LEU A 167 6.17 -18.32 -14.47
CA LEU A 167 4.92 -17.87 -15.07
C LEU A 167 5.10 -16.63 -15.98
N GLY A 168 6.34 -16.19 -16.21
CA GLY A 168 6.69 -15.11 -17.13
C GLY A 168 6.62 -13.69 -16.54
N ALA A 169 6.51 -13.55 -15.23
CA ALA A 169 6.66 -12.24 -14.57
C ALA A 169 8.14 -11.85 -14.48
N SER A 170 8.42 -10.54 -14.45
CA SER A 170 9.69 -10.00 -14.00
C SER A 170 9.61 -9.79 -12.49
N VAL A 171 10.52 -10.40 -11.72
CA VAL A 171 10.49 -10.31 -10.26
C VAL A 171 11.79 -9.70 -9.76
N PHE A 172 11.68 -8.78 -8.81
CA PHE A 172 12.82 -8.18 -8.13
C PHE A 172 12.69 -8.36 -6.62
N LEU A 173 13.77 -8.80 -5.98
CA LEU A 173 13.90 -8.76 -4.53
C LEU A 173 14.53 -7.43 -4.12
N THR A 174 13.97 -6.75 -3.11
CA THR A 174 14.56 -5.51 -2.57
C THR A 174 15.90 -5.76 -1.87
N ARG A 175 16.12 -6.99 -1.40
CA ARG A 175 17.30 -7.39 -0.63
C ARG A 175 17.74 -8.80 -1.01
N GLY A 176 19.02 -9.08 -0.79
CA GLY A 176 19.59 -10.43 -0.82
C GLY A 176 19.54 -11.09 0.56
N ALA A 177 20.23 -12.22 0.69
CA ALA A 177 20.21 -13.04 1.91
C ALA A 177 20.89 -12.37 3.12
N THR A 178 21.82 -11.43 2.88
CA THR A 178 22.71 -10.89 3.93
C THR A 178 22.67 -9.37 4.07
N ASN A 179 21.80 -8.68 3.34
CA ASN A 179 21.66 -7.22 3.45
C ASN A 179 20.24 -6.85 3.87
N ASN A 180 20.08 -5.67 4.45
CA ASN A 180 18.80 -5.19 4.93
C ASN A 180 18.68 -3.69 4.61
N PRO A 181 18.13 -3.33 3.43
CA PRO A 181 17.99 -1.94 3.05
C PRO A 181 16.98 -1.24 3.96
N SER A 182 17.17 0.06 4.15
CA SER A 182 16.21 0.90 4.88
C SER A 182 14.85 0.95 4.17
N GLU A 183 13.79 1.29 4.91
CA GLU A 183 12.45 1.46 4.34
C GLU A 183 12.45 2.46 3.16
N LYS A 184 13.18 3.57 3.31
CA LYS A 184 13.36 4.58 2.27
C LYS A 184 13.99 4.02 0.99
N GLU A 185 15.03 3.19 1.12
CA GLU A 185 15.69 2.56 -0.03
C GLU A 185 14.77 1.54 -0.72
N ARG A 186 13.98 0.78 0.04
CA ARG A 186 12.99 -0.17 -0.51
C ARG A 186 11.90 0.55 -1.31
N ILE A 187 11.39 1.67 -0.78
CA ILE A 187 10.42 2.52 -1.48
C ILE A 187 11.03 3.08 -2.76
N ALA A 188 12.25 3.62 -2.69
CA ALA A 188 12.95 4.17 -3.84
C ALA A 188 13.21 3.11 -4.92
N PHE A 189 13.72 1.95 -4.54
CA PHE A 189 13.93 0.81 -5.43
C PHE A 189 12.65 0.41 -6.16
N THR A 190 11.56 0.25 -5.42
CA THR A 190 10.26 -0.13 -5.99
C THR A 190 9.73 0.91 -6.97
N ASN A 191 9.81 2.18 -6.59
CA ASN A 191 9.36 3.30 -7.42
C ASN A 191 10.18 3.48 -8.70
N ASN A 192 11.45 3.08 -8.68
CA ASN A 192 12.35 3.14 -9.84
C ASN A 192 12.27 1.89 -10.73
N SER A 193 11.67 0.80 -10.24
CA SER A 193 11.57 -0.47 -10.96
C SER A 193 10.34 -0.56 -11.87
N ASN A 194 9.51 0.50 -11.95
CA ASN A 194 8.20 0.46 -12.63
C ASN A 194 7.34 -0.74 -12.20
N ALA A 195 7.34 -1.02 -10.90
CA ALA A 195 6.61 -2.16 -10.35
C ALA A 195 5.09 -2.04 -10.59
N ASP A 196 4.47 -3.15 -10.99
CA ASP A 196 3.01 -3.29 -11.06
C ASP A 196 2.41 -3.63 -9.69
N LEU A 197 3.20 -4.24 -8.80
CA LEU A 197 2.83 -4.65 -7.45
C LEU A 197 4.06 -4.75 -6.57
N MET A 198 3.94 -4.30 -5.32
CA MET A 198 4.92 -4.44 -4.26
C MET A 198 4.35 -5.29 -3.13
N ILE A 199 5.07 -6.33 -2.74
CA ILE A 199 4.67 -7.26 -1.68
C ILE A 199 5.76 -7.29 -0.63
N SER A 200 5.46 -6.80 0.57
CA SER A 200 6.35 -6.89 1.72
C SER A 200 5.97 -8.08 2.58
N LEU A 201 6.90 -8.99 2.83
CA LEU A 201 6.72 -10.15 3.69
C LEU A 201 7.40 -9.88 5.03
N HIS A 202 6.72 -10.19 6.12
CA HIS A 202 7.15 -9.91 7.50
C HIS A 202 6.79 -11.09 8.39
N GLU A 203 7.41 -11.14 9.56
CA GLU A 203 6.88 -11.84 10.74
C GLU A 203 6.67 -10.79 11.83
N ASP A 204 5.55 -10.87 12.53
CA ASP A 204 5.23 -9.93 13.61
C ASP A 204 5.75 -10.45 14.96
N SER A 205 5.77 -9.59 15.97
CA SER A 205 6.02 -9.99 17.36
C SER A 205 5.13 -9.26 18.32
N TYR A 206 4.78 -9.94 19.41
CA TYR A 206 4.02 -9.32 20.48
C TYR A 206 4.63 -9.59 21.84
N LYS A 207 4.22 -8.82 22.85
CA LYS A 207 4.75 -8.94 24.23
C LYS A 207 4.47 -10.30 24.88
N ASN A 208 3.54 -11.08 24.34
CA ASN A 208 3.20 -12.41 24.80
C ASN A 208 3.21 -13.42 23.66
N GLU A 209 3.16 -14.70 24.02
CA GLU A 209 3.16 -15.82 23.09
C GLU A 209 1.77 -16.16 22.54
N ASN A 210 0.70 -15.46 22.97
CA ASN A 210 -0.68 -15.78 22.59
C ASN A 210 -1.09 -15.19 21.23
N ALA A 211 -0.47 -14.09 20.80
CA ALA A 211 -0.72 -13.50 19.48
C ALA A 211 -0.22 -14.46 18.41
N HIS A 212 -1.07 -14.83 17.45
CA HIS A 212 -0.76 -15.79 16.38
C HIS A 212 -1.62 -15.53 15.14
N GLY A 213 -1.21 -16.05 14.00
CA GLY A 213 -1.93 -15.98 12.72
C GLY A 213 -1.39 -14.96 11.73
N ALA A 214 -2.00 -14.91 10.56
CA ALA A 214 -1.59 -14.04 9.46
C ALA A 214 -2.47 -12.80 9.34
N ALA A 215 -1.85 -11.67 9.07
CA ALA A 215 -2.52 -10.39 8.81
C ALA A 215 -1.99 -9.76 7.52
N THR A 216 -2.83 -9.02 6.81
CA THR A 216 -2.43 -8.35 5.57
C THR A 216 -2.81 -6.86 5.59
N TYR A 217 -1.87 -5.99 5.28
CA TYR A 217 -2.01 -4.54 5.42
C TYR A 217 -1.89 -3.85 4.06
N PHE A 218 -2.72 -2.85 3.84
CA PHE A 218 -2.72 -2.04 2.61
C PHE A 218 -2.82 -0.56 2.95
N TYR A 219 -2.50 0.30 1.98
CA TYR A 219 -2.60 1.74 2.20
C TYR A 219 -4.06 2.17 2.36
N GLY A 220 -4.39 2.76 3.51
CA GLY A 220 -5.66 3.45 3.71
C GLY A 220 -5.64 4.37 4.93
N SER A 221 -6.39 5.45 4.85
CA SER A 221 -6.55 6.45 5.90
C SER A 221 -8.03 6.76 6.09
N GLU A 222 -8.60 6.35 7.22
CA GLU A 222 -9.98 6.69 7.59
C GLU A 222 -10.16 8.21 7.72
N ALA A 223 -9.15 8.92 8.22
CA ALA A 223 -9.18 10.37 8.40
C ALA A 223 -9.45 11.15 7.10
N HIS A 224 -9.03 10.61 5.95
CA HIS A 224 -9.24 11.23 4.64
C HIS A 224 -10.19 10.45 3.73
N GLY A 225 -10.71 9.29 4.19
CA GLY A 225 -11.56 8.41 3.39
C GLY A 225 -10.87 7.79 2.18
N VAL A 226 -9.53 7.74 2.18
CA VAL A 226 -8.74 7.27 1.02
C VAL A 226 -8.19 5.88 1.30
N HIS A 227 -8.34 4.98 0.33
CA HIS A 227 -7.74 3.65 0.35
C HIS A 227 -7.21 3.28 -1.03
N SER A 228 -6.18 2.43 -1.06
CA SER A 228 -5.68 1.81 -2.28
C SER A 228 -6.60 0.66 -2.68
N ILE A 229 -7.38 0.84 -3.75
CA ILE A 229 -8.39 -0.16 -4.17
C ILE A 229 -7.72 -1.47 -4.60
N VAL A 230 -6.70 -1.38 -5.48
CA VAL A 230 -5.94 -2.56 -5.90
C VAL A 230 -5.20 -3.19 -4.72
N GLY A 231 -4.66 -2.37 -3.79
CA GLY A 231 -4.00 -2.85 -2.58
C GLY A 231 -4.96 -3.61 -1.65
N GLU A 232 -6.14 -3.06 -1.38
CA GLU A 232 -7.18 -3.68 -0.57
C GLU A 232 -7.71 -4.99 -1.18
N ARG A 233 -7.97 -4.98 -2.50
CA ARG A 233 -8.39 -6.19 -3.22
C ARG A 233 -7.31 -7.27 -3.15
N PHE A 234 -6.05 -6.91 -3.37
CA PHE A 234 -4.94 -7.85 -3.28
C PHE A 234 -4.76 -8.38 -1.85
N ALA A 235 -4.81 -7.51 -0.84
CA ALA A 235 -4.74 -7.89 0.56
C ALA A 235 -5.81 -8.92 0.93
N SER A 236 -7.04 -8.70 0.46
CA SER A 236 -8.16 -9.64 0.66
C SER A 236 -7.93 -10.99 -0.02
N LEU A 237 -7.37 -11.01 -1.23
CA LEU A 237 -7.05 -12.25 -1.94
C LEU A 237 -5.96 -13.04 -1.22
N VAL A 238 -4.88 -12.37 -0.81
CA VAL A 238 -3.78 -12.97 -0.04
C VAL A 238 -4.30 -13.58 1.25
N GLN A 239 -5.03 -12.80 2.05
CA GLN A 239 -5.57 -13.24 3.33
C GLN A 239 -6.43 -14.51 3.17
N ARG A 240 -7.27 -14.52 2.14
CA ARG A 240 -8.14 -15.66 1.82
C ARG A 240 -7.35 -16.89 1.38
N GLU A 241 -6.33 -16.74 0.52
CA GLU A 241 -5.55 -17.89 0.05
C GLU A 241 -4.65 -18.47 1.14
N ILE A 242 -4.03 -17.63 1.99
CA ILE A 242 -3.22 -18.12 3.11
C ILE A 242 -4.10 -18.89 4.09
N CYS A 243 -5.17 -18.28 4.61
CA CYS A 243 -6.03 -18.93 5.61
C CYS A 243 -6.83 -20.13 5.07
N ALA A 244 -7.04 -20.25 3.76
CA ALA A 244 -7.69 -21.42 3.17
C ALA A 244 -6.74 -22.61 3.00
N ARG A 245 -5.43 -22.36 2.93
CA ARG A 245 -4.41 -23.39 2.62
C ARG A 245 -3.54 -23.75 3.82
N THR A 246 -3.51 -22.89 4.83
CA THR A 246 -2.80 -23.09 6.09
C THR A 246 -3.77 -23.11 7.27
N ASP A 247 -3.26 -23.44 8.45
CA ASP A 247 -3.96 -23.39 9.72
C ASP A 247 -3.66 -22.11 10.51
N PHE A 248 -3.15 -21.06 9.85
CA PHE A 248 -2.99 -19.75 10.48
C PHE A 248 -4.34 -19.11 10.81
N ALA A 249 -4.43 -18.55 12.02
CA ALA A 249 -5.57 -17.73 12.40
C ALA A 249 -5.71 -16.54 11.44
N ASN A 250 -6.95 -16.22 11.07
CA ASN A 250 -7.26 -15.14 10.16
C ASN A 250 -7.36 -13.81 10.93
N CYS A 251 -6.25 -13.08 11.00
CA CYS A 251 -6.20 -11.76 11.62
C CYS A 251 -6.74 -10.63 10.73
N ARG A 252 -7.33 -10.97 9.58
CA ARG A 252 -7.99 -10.07 8.61
C ARG A 252 -7.04 -9.10 7.93
N THR A 253 -7.63 -8.24 7.11
CA THR A 253 -6.95 -7.17 6.41
C THR A 253 -7.12 -5.84 7.14
N HIS A 254 -6.09 -5.00 7.13
CA HIS A 254 -6.12 -3.71 7.83
C HIS A 254 -5.61 -2.57 6.94
N ALA A 255 -6.29 -1.43 7.01
CA ALA A 255 -5.82 -0.19 6.39
C ALA A 255 -4.79 0.48 7.30
N MET A 256 -3.63 0.82 6.75
CA MET A 256 -2.54 1.50 7.46
C MET A 256 -1.97 2.64 6.61
N THR A 257 -1.32 3.61 7.25
CA THR A 257 -0.69 4.76 6.60
C THR A 257 0.84 4.68 6.60
N TRP A 258 1.40 3.50 6.89
CA TRP A 258 2.84 3.23 6.87
C TRP A 258 3.50 3.71 5.59
N ASP A 259 4.70 4.27 5.70
CA ASP A 259 5.40 4.90 4.58
C ASP A 259 5.64 3.93 3.42
N LEU A 260 5.99 2.67 3.70
CA LEU A 260 6.11 1.66 2.65
C LEU A 260 4.83 1.53 1.81
N LEU A 261 3.66 1.58 2.45
CA LEU A 261 2.36 1.47 1.79
C LEU A 261 1.98 2.79 1.11
N ARG A 262 2.21 3.93 1.79
CA ARG A 262 1.79 5.29 1.42
C ARG A 262 2.70 5.99 0.40
N LEU A 263 3.99 5.68 0.34
CA LEU A 263 4.95 6.35 -0.54
C LEU A 263 5.36 5.51 -1.76
N THR A 264 5.01 4.22 -1.75
CA THR A 264 5.15 3.37 -2.94
C THR A 264 4.06 3.74 -3.95
N LYS A 265 4.48 4.07 -5.18
CA LYS A 265 3.60 4.48 -6.30
C LYS A 265 2.81 3.30 -6.88
N ALA A 266 3.44 2.12 -6.88
CA ALA A 266 2.76 0.87 -7.19
C ALA A 266 1.77 0.50 -6.07
N PRO A 267 0.72 -0.29 -6.35
CA PRO A 267 -0.03 -0.97 -5.31
C PRO A 267 0.93 -1.73 -4.39
N ALA A 268 0.84 -1.47 -3.09
CA ALA A 268 1.73 -2.04 -2.08
C ALA A 268 0.92 -2.70 -0.97
N VAL A 269 1.35 -3.89 -0.57
CA VAL A 269 0.75 -4.67 0.51
C VAL A 269 1.85 -5.23 1.40
N ARG A 270 1.63 -5.21 2.71
CA ARG A 270 2.47 -5.91 3.69
C ARG A 270 1.72 -7.12 4.23
N ILE A 271 2.41 -8.24 4.38
CA ILE A 271 1.85 -9.51 4.82
C ILE A 271 2.68 -9.97 6.01
N ASP A 272 2.04 -10.09 7.16
CA ASP A 272 2.65 -10.66 8.36
C ASP A 272 2.32 -12.16 8.37
N LEU A 273 3.35 -13.00 8.22
CA LEU A 273 3.28 -14.45 8.08
C LEU A 273 3.38 -15.18 9.44
N GLY A 274 2.60 -14.73 10.42
CA GLY A 274 2.63 -15.27 11.77
C GLY A 274 3.45 -14.42 12.74
N TYR A 275 3.48 -14.89 13.99
CA TYR A 275 4.18 -14.23 15.10
C TYR A 275 5.44 -14.99 15.51
N LYS A 276 6.59 -14.33 15.49
CA LYS A 276 7.86 -14.92 15.95
C LYS A 276 7.89 -15.26 17.43
N THR A 277 7.02 -14.63 18.21
CA THR A 277 6.85 -14.88 19.64
C THR A 277 5.89 -16.03 19.94
N ASN A 278 5.17 -16.56 18.95
CA ASN A 278 4.28 -17.70 19.12
C ASN A 278 4.99 -19.00 18.71
N PRO A 279 5.18 -19.96 19.63
CA PRO A 279 5.84 -21.23 19.31
C PRO A 279 5.14 -22.04 18.21
N GLY A 280 3.82 -21.91 18.09
CA GLY A 280 3.03 -22.60 17.05
C GLY A 280 3.26 -22.04 15.66
N ASP A 281 3.24 -20.71 15.50
CA ASP A 281 3.50 -20.05 14.23
C ASP A 281 4.93 -20.27 13.77
N ILE A 282 5.91 -20.13 14.66
CA ILE A 282 7.31 -20.43 14.33
C ILE A 282 7.54 -21.91 14.03
N GLY A 283 6.90 -22.81 14.76
CA GLY A 283 6.94 -24.25 14.46
C GLY A 283 6.45 -24.55 13.04
N ARG A 284 5.41 -23.85 12.58
CA ARG A 284 4.92 -23.96 11.19
C ARG A 284 5.86 -23.31 10.20
N MET A 285 6.25 -22.06 10.43
CA MET A 285 7.14 -21.31 9.54
C MET A 285 8.51 -21.97 9.39
N SER A 286 8.98 -22.72 10.38
CA SER A 286 10.23 -23.50 10.31
C SER A 286 10.16 -24.68 9.34
N ARG A 287 8.97 -25.16 8.98
CA ARG A 287 8.77 -26.28 8.07
C ARG A 287 8.84 -25.86 6.59
N PRO A 288 9.73 -26.46 5.77
CA PRO A 288 9.85 -26.10 4.36
C PRO A 288 8.59 -26.31 3.53
N ASP A 289 7.83 -27.37 3.81
CA ASP A 289 6.57 -27.67 3.13
C ASP A 289 5.47 -26.63 3.43
N PHE A 290 5.46 -26.10 4.65
CA PHE A 290 4.54 -25.02 5.02
C PHE A 290 4.87 -23.72 4.27
N ARG A 291 6.15 -23.36 4.17
CA ARG A 291 6.59 -22.20 3.39
C ARG A 291 6.31 -22.36 1.89
N ASP A 292 6.36 -23.59 1.37
CA ASP A 292 5.93 -23.88 -0.01
C ASP A 292 4.44 -23.62 -0.24
N VAL A 293 3.59 -23.97 0.73
CA VAL A 293 2.15 -23.69 0.66
C VAL A 293 1.88 -22.18 0.69
N ILE A 294 2.59 -21.42 1.53
CA ILE A 294 2.49 -19.96 1.55
C ILE A 294 2.90 -19.37 0.19
N ALA A 295 4.05 -19.78 -0.35
CA ALA A 295 4.50 -19.30 -1.66
C ALA A 295 3.51 -19.62 -2.79
N GLU A 296 2.88 -20.81 -2.76
CA GLU A 296 1.78 -21.15 -3.67
C GLU A 296 0.56 -20.23 -3.47
N ALA A 297 0.16 -19.96 -2.23
CA ALA A 297 -0.94 -19.06 -1.90
C ALA A 297 -0.70 -17.64 -2.46
N LEU A 298 0.52 -17.11 -2.31
CA LEU A 298 0.90 -15.79 -2.84
C LEU A 298 0.83 -15.74 -4.36
N VAL A 299 1.39 -16.73 -5.05
CA VAL A 299 1.36 -16.79 -6.53
C VAL A 299 -0.08 -16.81 -7.04
N ILE A 300 -0.95 -17.59 -6.40
CA ILE A 300 -2.37 -17.68 -6.76
C ILE A 300 -3.09 -16.36 -6.49
N ALA A 301 -2.86 -15.72 -5.35
CA ALA A 301 -3.44 -14.43 -5.03
C ALA A 301 -3.03 -13.35 -6.06
N ILE A 302 -1.75 -13.34 -6.47
CA ILE A 302 -1.24 -12.40 -7.49
C ILE A 302 -1.92 -12.67 -8.83
N GLN A 303 -2.03 -13.93 -9.24
CA GLN A 303 -2.71 -14.25 -10.49
C GLN A 303 -4.19 -13.84 -10.47
N ARG A 304 -4.91 -14.14 -9.38
CA ARG A 304 -6.32 -13.74 -9.20
C ARG A 304 -6.53 -12.22 -9.20
N LEU A 305 -5.51 -11.45 -8.82
CA LEU A 305 -5.55 -9.99 -8.93
C LEU A 305 -5.69 -9.52 -10.38
N TYR A 306 -4.96 -10.18 -11.30
CA TYR A 306 -4.90 -9.82 -12.71
C TYR A 306 -5.92 -10.57 -13.59
N LEU A 307 -6.47 -11.70 -13.15
CA LEU A 307 -7.57 -12.38 -13.85
C LEU A 307 -8.83 -11.50 -13.93
N ALA A 308 -9.55 -11.60 -15.04
CA ALA A 308 -10.88 -11.00 -15.19
C ALA A 308 -11.86 -11.67 -14.21
N ALA A 309 -12.84 -10.92 -13.69
CA ALA A 309 -13.78 -11.43 -12.69
C ALA A 309 -14.61 -12.64 -13.15
N GLU A 310 -14.73 -12.85 -14.47
CA GLU A 310 -15.40 -13.99 -15.09
C GLU A 310 -14.58 -15.30 -15.03
N ASP A 311 -13.27 -15.20 -14.82
CA ASP A 311 -12.33 -16.34 -14.73
C ASP A 311 -11.90 -16.65 -13.28
N ASP A 312 -12.50 -16.00 -12.28
CA ASP A 312 -12.12 -16.17 -10.86
C ASP A 312 -12.73 -17.45 -10.27
N ALA A 313 -11.91 -18.50 -10.13
CA ALA A 313 -12.32 -19.73 -9.48
C ALA A 313 -12.46 -19.56 -7.96
N LYS A 314 -13.17 -20.49 -7.30
CA LYS A 314 -13.35 -20.46 -5.84
C LYS A 314 -12.00 -20.47 -5.11
N THR A 315 -11.89 -19.69 -4.04
CA THR A 315 -10.67 -19.63 -3.20
C THR A 315 -10.27 -21.01 -2.69
N GLY A 316 -8.96 -21.29 -2.69
CA GLY A 316 -8.43 -22.55 -2.19
C GLY A 316 -8.58 -23.74 -3.14
N THR A 317 -9.26 -23.60 -4.28
CA THR A 317 -9.42 -24.70 -5.25
C THR A 317 -8.40 -24.68 -6.38
N LEU A 318 -7.83 -23.52 -6.71
CA LEU A 318 -6.83 -23.40 -7.77
C LEU A 318 -5.50 -24.03 -7.34
N ARG A 319 -4.90 -24.84 -8.22
CA ARG A 319 -3.52 -25.33 -8.12
C ARG A 319 -2.66 -24.64 -9.17
N ILE A 320 -1.35 -24.49 -8.93
CA ILE A 320 -0.41 -23.94 -9.93
C ILE A 320 -0.50 -24.69 -11.28
N SER A 321 -0.78 -25.99 -11.27
CA SER A 321 -0.97 -26.80 -12.48
C SER A 321 -2.15 -26.35 -13.34
N ASP A 322 -3.23 -25.89 -12.71
CA ASP A 322 -4.44 -25.44 -13.40
C ASP A 322 -4.20 -24.09 -14.09
N LEU A 323 -3.34 -23.27 -13.47
CA LEU A 323 -2.96 -21.95 -13.96
C LEU A 323 -2.12 -22.02 -15.23
N ARG A 324 -1.23 -23.03 -15.36
CA ARG A 324 -0.46 -23.25 -16.60
C ARG A 324 -1.35 -23.58 -17.79
N LYS A 325 -2.49 -24.24 -17.57
CA LYS A 325 -3.46 -24.55 -18.65
C LYS A 325 -4.24 -23.32 -19.09
N ALA A 326 -4.55 -22.41 -18.17
CA ALA A 326 -5.24 -21.15 -18.46
C ALA A 326 -4.34 -20.10 -19.17
N GLY A 327 -3.02 -20.16 -18.94
CA GLY A 327 -2.04 -19.24 -19.54
C GLY A 327 -1.47 -19.65 -20.92
N ILE A 328 -1.79 -20.85 -21.43
CA ILE A 328 -1.39 -21.26 -22.78
C ILE A 328 -2.45 -20.76 -23.77
N ARG A 329 -2.17 -19.61 -24.37
CA ARG A 329 -2.77 -19.25 -25.66
C ARG A 329 -2.28 -20.25 -26.71
N ARG A 330 -3.21 -20.85 -27.47
CA ARG A 330 -2.94 -21.18 -28.87
C ARG A 330 -2.70 -19.89 -29.64
#